data_AF-A0A957J5Y2-F1
#
_entry.id   AF-A0A957J5Y2-F1
#
_cell.length_a   1.000
_cell.length_b   1.000
_cell.length_c   1.000
_cell.angle_alpha   90.00
_cell.angle_beta   90.00
_cell.angle_gamma   90.00
#
_symmetry.space_group_name_H-M   'P 1'
#
loop_
_entity.id
_entity.type
_entity.pdbx_description
1 polymer ?
#
loop_
_entity_poly.entity_id
_entity_poly.type
_entity_poly.pdbx_seq_one_letter_code
_entity_poly.pdbx_strand_id
1 'polypeptide(L)'
;MTAVYLGIGWLIGIWLASVADAPLWVWLAGGGLSLVGAVMLRRQLRLSWLLMALAGLGWGGARYITAVPAITAAHVAYYNNSDSVTLVGLVNDEPDVRDRYVNLRLRVESITFANGDTRPVSGNVLVRTSRFPVIGYGTRVQINGRLETPPEFTDFSYKEYLARQGIHSLVSYPTLIVLAENQGQPLKQAIFAFKARAQASINRLIPEPQAALLS
;
A
#
# COMPACT_ATOMS: atom_id res chain seq x y z
N MET A 1 9.20 -4.76 34.42
CA MET A 1 7.93 -4.00 34.48
C MET A 1 8.00 -2.63 33.81
N THR A 2 9.15 -1.93 33.82
CA THR A 2 9.30 -0.60 33.20
C THR A 2 9.17 -0.57 31.66
N ALA A 3 9.59 -1.63 30.96
CA ALA A 3 9.42 -1.76 29.51
C ALA A 3 7.95 -1.78 29.06
N VAL A 4 7.03 -2.19 29.94
CA VAL A 4 5.59 -2.24 29.63
C VAL A 4 5.02 -0.83 29.46
N TYR A 5 5.44 0.15 30.26
CA TYR A 5 4.96 1.53 30.15
C TYR A 5 5.41 2.20 28.84
N LEU A 6 6.62 1.90 28.37
CA LEU A 6 7.11 2.36 27.07
C LEU A 6 6.30 1.75 25.92
N GLY A 7 6.02 0.44 25.98
CA GLY A 7 5.18 -0.24 24.99
C GLY A 7 3.75 0.30 24.96
N ILE A 8 3.14 0.54 26.12
CA ILE A 8 1.81 1.14 26.23
C ILE A 8 1.81 2.57 25.67
N GLY A 9 2.81 3.39 26.04
CA GLY A 9 2.95 4.75 25.50
C GLY A 9 3.05 4.76 23.98
N TRP A 10 3.84 3.85 23.41
CA TRP A 10 3.97 3.68 21.97
C TRP A 10 2.64 3.31 21.29
N LEU A 11 1.89 2.35 21.84
CA LEU A 11 0.59 1.95 21.29
C LEU A 11 -0.46 3.06 21.41
N ILE A 12 -0.49 3.78 22.53
CA ILE A 12 -1.35 4.96 22.70
C ILE A 12 -0.98 6.05 21.69
N GLY A 13 0.32 6.24 21.42
CA GLY A 13 0.78 7.18 20.39
C GLY A 13 0.30 6.85 18.99
N ILE A 14 0.33 5.56 18.61
CA ILE A 14 -0.23 5.11 17.33
C ILE A 14 -1.74 5.37 17.28
N TRP A 15 -2.47 5.00 18.34
CA TRP A 15 -3.92 5.19 18.38
C TRP A 15 -4.29 6.68 18.33
N LEU A 16 -3.62 7.53 19.12
CA LEU A 16 -3.91 8.95 19.16
C LEU A 16 -3.55 9.63 17.83
N ALA A 17 -2.48 9.20 17.14
CA ALA A 17 -2.16 9.67 15.80
C ALA A 17 -3.13 9.18 14.72
N SER A 18 -3.85 8.10 14.96
CA SER A 18 -4.90 7.63 14.03
C SER A 18 -6.21 8.41 14.14
N VAL A 19 -6.45 9.08 15.27
CA VAL A 19 -7.67 9.84 15.53
C VAL A 19 -7.42 11.36 15.43
N ALA A 20 -6.21 11.81 15.75
CA ALA A 20 -5.83 13.21 15.69
C ALA A 20 -5.05 13.52 14.41
N ASP A 21 -5.57 14.43 13.59
CA ASP A 21 -4.91 15.00 12.41
C ASP A 21 -3.81 16.02 12.80
N ALA A 22 -2.94 15.64 13.74
CA ALA A 22 -1.84 16.48 14.18
C ALA A 22 -0.64 16.34 13.21
N PRO A 23 -0.02 17.45 12.77
CA PRO A 23 1.10 17.40 11.83
C PRO A 23 2.35 16.75 12.47
N LEU A 24 3.22 16.18 11.64
CA LEU A 24 4.40 15.41 12.06
C LEU A 24 5.28 16.15 13.09
N TRP A 25 5.42 17.47 12.98
CA TRP A 25 6.26 18.26 13.88
C TRP A 25 5.75 18.25 15.33
N VAL A 26 4.45 18.13 15.58
CA VAL A 26 3.87 18.07 16.94
C VAL A 26 4.36 16.80 17.64
N TRP A 27 4.37 15.69 16.92
CA TRP A 27 4.81 14.38 17.42
C TRP A 27 6.32 14.32 17.65
N LEU A 28 7.10 14.87 16.72
CA LEU A 28 8.56 14.96 16.85
C LEU A 28 8.99 15.90 17.97
N ALA A 29 8.38 17.09 18.05
CA ALA A 29 8.68 18.06 19.10
C ALA A 29 8.26 17.55 20.48
N GLY A 30 7.04 17.02 20.60
CA GLY A 30 6.54 16.43 21.85
C GLY A 30 7.37 15.23 22.31
N GLY A 31 7.70 14.31 21.38
CA GLY A 31 8.56 13.17 21.67
C GLY A 31 9.99 13.57 22.04
N GLY A 32 10.57 14.52 21.32
CA GLY A 32 11.91 15.04 21.56
C GLY A 32 12.03 15.78 22.89
N LEU A 33 11.10 16.69 23.20
CA LEU A 33 11.06 17.41 24.48
C LEU A 33 10.91 16.45 25.66
N SER A 34 10.04 15.45 25.52
CA SER A 34 9.85 14.41 26.55
C SER A 34 11.12 13.59 26.77
N LEU A 35 11.85 13.26 25.70
CA LEU A 35 13.13 12.54 25.80
C LEU A 35 14.20 13.38 26.49
N VAL A 36 14.35 14.66 26.11
CA VAL A 36 15.30 15.58 26.76
C VAL A 36 14.98 15.75 28.25
N GLY A 37 13.71 15.94 28.58
CA GLY A 37 13.25 15.99 29.97
C GLY A 37 13.57 14.71 30.74
N ALA A 38 13.38 13.53 30.14
CA ALA A 38 13.70 12.24 30.77
C ALA A 38 15.19 12.12 31.11
N VAL A 39 16.08 12.62 30.23
CA VAL A 39 17.54 12.60 30.43
C VAL A 39 17.96 13.61 31.51
N MET A 40 17.40 14.81 31.53
CA MET A 40 17.70 15.84 32.53
C MET A 40 17.25 15.41 33.94
N LEU A 41 16.09 14.78 34.04
CA LEU A 41 15.48 14.31 35.29
C LEU A 41 15.86 12.87 35.64
N ARG A 42 16.95 12.33 35.07
CA ARG A 42 17.44 10.95 35.33
C ARG A 42 17.68 10.62 36.80
N ARG A 43 17.87 11.62 37.65
CA ARG A 43 18.00 11.47 39.11
C ARG A 43 16.66 11.20 39.81
N GLN A 44 15.54 11.60 39.21
CA GLN A 44 14.19 11.33 39.70
C GLN A 44 13.58 10.21 38.87
N LEU A 45 13.91 8.97 39.24
CA LEU A 45 13.57 7.77 38.46
C LEU A 45 12.09 7.72 38.05
N ARG A 46 11.15 8.04 38.95
CA ARG A 46 9.69 8.04 38.64
C ARG A 46 9.31 9.01 37.52
N LEU A 47 9.81 10.24 37.56
CA LEU A 47 9.50 11.28 36.58
C LEU A 47 10.17 11.00 35.24
N SER A 48 11.41 10.49 35.28
CA SER A 48 12.14 10.06 34.07
C SER A 48 11.40 8.94 33.31
N TRP A 49 10.82 7.95 34.02
CA TRP A 49 10.02 6.88 33.40
C TRP A 49 8.72 7.39 32.75
N LEU A 50 8.02 8.33 33.39
CA LEU A 50 6.81 8.93 32.82
C LEU A 50 7.14 9.71 31.53
N LEU A 51 8.23 10.48 31.55
CA LEU A 51 8.70 11.23 30.37
C LEU A 51 9.18 10.30 29.25
N MET A 52 9.80 9.15 29.58
CA MET A 52 10.12 8.13 28.58
C MET A 52 8.87 7.52 27.94
N ALA A 53 7.81 7.26 28.71
CA ALA A 53 6.55 6.78 28.15
C ALA A 53 5.91 7.82 27.21
N LEU A 54 5.96 9.11 27.56
CA LEU A 54 5.51 10.21 26.70
C LEU A 54 6.38 10.36 25.43
N ALA A 55 7.68 10.13 25.53
CA ALA A 55 8.57 10.09 24.36
C ALA A 55 8.18 8.93 23.43
N GLY A 56 7.89 7.76 23.99
CA GLY A 56 7.36 6.60 23.24
C GLY A 56 6.04 6.92 22.52
N LEU A 57 5.14 7.68 23.14
CA LEU A 57 3.91 8.18 22.52
C LEU A 57 4.20 9.09 21.33
N GLY A 58 5.08 10.08 21.52
CA GLY A 58 5.49 11.01 20.45
C GLY A 58 6.06 10.27 19.23
N TRP A 59 6.96 9.32 19.48
CA TRP A 59 7.63 8.56 18.42
C TRP A 59 6.72 7.52 17.75
N GLY A 60 5.81 6.90 18.52
CA GLY A 60 4.79 6.01 17.99
C GLY A 60 3.86 6.73 17.01
N GLY A 61 3.41 7.93 17.36
CA GLY A 61 2.59 8.76 16.46
C GLY A 61 3.34 9.25 15.22
N ALA A 62 4.61 9.68 15.37
CA ALA A 62 5.45 10.04 14.23
C ALA A 62 5.67 8.87 13.26
N ARG A 63 5.87 7.65 13.78
CA ARG A 63 5.97 6.43 12.97
C ARG A 63 4.66 6.13 12.22
N TYR A 64 3.51 6.37 12.84
CA TYR A 64 2.22 6.17 12.19
C TYR A 64 2.04 7.12 11.01
N ILE A 65 2.26 8.43 11.22
CA ILE A 65 2.10 9.46 10.19
C ILE A 65 3.05 9.25 9.01
N THR A 66 4.27 8.78 9.26
CA THR A 66 5.24 8.48 8.19
C THR A 66 4.93 7.19 7.44
N ALA A 67 4.22 6.25 8.06
CA ALA A 67 3.84 4.99 7.45
C ALA A 67 2.53 5.08 6.65
N VAL A 68 1.62 5.99 7.02
CA VAL A 68 0.35 6.20 6.30
C VAL A 68 0.53 7.33 5.28
N PRO A 69 0.47 7.05 3.97
CA PRO A 69 0.59 8.08 2.95
C PRO A 69 -0.60 9.05 3.04
N ALA A 70 -0.30 10.35 3.05
CA ALA A 70 -1.33 11.39 3.00
C ALA A 70 -2.03 11.36 1.63
N ILE A 71 -3.34 11.10 1.62
CA ILE A 71 -4.16 11.11 0.41
C ILE A 71 -4.42 12.57 0.02
N THR A 72 -3.56 13.12 -0.83
CA THR A 72 -3.67 14.49 -1.37
C THR A 72 -4.01 14.44 -2.86
N ALA A 73 -4.20 15.59 -3.52
CA ALA A 73 -4.44 15.65 -4.97
C ALA A 73 -3.31 15.06 -5.83
N ALA A 74 -2.12 14.82 -5.26
CA ALA A 74 -1.02 14.10 -5.90
C ALA A 74 -1.14 12.57 -5.75
N HIS A 75 -2.15 12.07 -5.03
CA HIS A 75 -2.38 10.66 -4.77
C HIS A 75 -3.63 10.16 -5.50
N VAL A 76 -3.52 8.99 -6.13
CA VAL A 76 -4.60 8.44 -6.99
C VAL A 76 -5.92 8.27 -6.23
N ALA A 77 -5.85 7.89 -4.95
CA ALA A 77 -7.04 7.66 -4.13
C ALA A 77 -7.90 8.92 -3.88
N TYR A 78 -7.35 10.12 -4.09
CA TYR A 78 -8.12 11.37 -4.02
C TYR A 78 -9.22 11.42 -5.10
N TYR A 79 -8.99 10.77 -6.23
CA TYR A 79 -9.91 10.71 -7.37
C TYR A 79 -10.81 9.47 -7.35
N ASN A 80 -10.94 8.78 -6.21
CA ASN A 80 -11.87 7.66 -6.10
C ASN A 80 -13.32 8.13 -6.24
N ASN A 81 -14.14 7.32 -6.91
CA ASN A 81 -15.55 7.52 -7.20
C ASN A 81 -15.89 8.71 -8.13
N SER A 82 -14.88 9.35 -8.74
CA SER A 82 -15.08 10.37 -9.77
C SER A 82 -15.54 9.79 -11.11
N ASP A 83 -15.62 10.64 -12.13
CA ASP A 83 -15.83 10.23 -13.52
C ASP A 83 -14.69 9.32 -14.04
N SER A 84 -14.91 8.72 -15.20
CA SER A 84 -13.90 7.90 -15.87
C SER A 84 -12.62 8.70 -16.13
N VAL A 85 -11.48 8.13 -15.73
CA VAL A 85 -10.16 8.72 -15.91
C VAL A 85 -9.26 7.77 -16.70
N THR A 86 -8.29 8.34 -17.40
CA THR A 86 -7.23 7.58 -18.06
C THR A 86 -6.00 7.59 -17.16
N LEU A 87 -5.49 6.43 -16.78
CA LEU A 87 -4.30 6.30 -15.94
C LEU A 87 -3.20 5.64 -16.75
N VAL A 88 -1.97 6.13 -16.59
CA VAL A 88 -0.77 5.49 -17.13
C VAL A 88 0.08 5.04 -15.96
N GLY A 89 0.54 3.79 -16.02
CA GLY A 89 1.35 3.22 -14.95
C GLY A 89 2.13 1.98 -15.36
N LEU A 90 2.96 1.53 -14.43
CA LEU A 90 3.79 0.34 -14.57
C LEU A 90 3.27 -0.79 -13.68
N VAL A 91 3.15 -2.00 -14.22
CA VAL A 91 2.84 -3.20 -13.44
C VAL A 91 4.04 -3.53 -12.54
N ASN A 92 3.86 -3.32 -11.23
CA ASN A 92 4.96 -3.31 -10.26
C ASN A 92 5.14 -4.65 -9.53
N ASP A 93 4.26 -5.62 -9.79
CA ASP A 93 4.25 -6.93 -9.17
C ASP A 93 3.73 -8.01 -10.13
N GLU A 94 3.84 -9.27 -9.73
CA GLU A 94 3.31 -10.40 -10.49
C GLU A 94 1.77 -10.35 -10.53
N PRO A 95 1.14 -10.55 -11.70
CA PRO A 95 -0.31 -10.68 -11.82
C PRO A 95 -0.86 -11.81 -10.94
N ASP A 96 -1.86 -11.52 -10.11
CA ASP A 96 -2.60 -12.56 -9.40
C ASP A 96 -3.72 -13.09 -10.31
N VAL A 97 -3.45 -14.23 -10.96
CA VAL A 97 -4.35 -14.88 -11.91
C VAL A 97 -5.35 -15.75 -11.14
N ARG A 98 -6.63 -15.35 -11.18
CA ARG A 98 -7.76 -16.14 -10.67
C ARG A 98 -8.45 -16.90 -11.81
N ASP A 99 -9.46 -17.70 -11.49
CA ASP A 99 -10.18 -18.49 -12.49
C ASP A 99 -10.87 -17.63 -13.55
N ARG A 100 -11.50 -16.53 -13.13
CA ARG A 100 -12.32 -15.67 -14.01
C ARG A 100 -11.71 -14.31 -14.34
N TYR A 101 -10.72 -13.86 -13.58
CA TYR A 101 -10.16 -12.51 -13.69
C TYR A 101 -8.69 -12.51 -13.27
N VAL A 102 -7.99 -11.43 -13.59
CA VAL A 102 -6.61 -11.19 -13.19
C VAL A 102 -6.55 -9.88 -12.42
N ASN A 103 -5.88 -9.91 -11.28
CA ASN A 103 -5.59 -8.74 -10.48
C ASN A 103 -4.18 -8.25 -10.79
N LEU A 104 -4.08 -7.06 -11.37
CA LEU A 104 -2.83 -6.39 -11.67
C LEU A 104 -2.58 -5.29 -10.66
N ARG A 105 -1.37 -5.26 -10.10
CA ARG A 105 -0.91 -4.16 -9.24
C ARG A 105 -0.23 -3.12 -10.12
N LEU A 106 -0.91 -2.00 -10.33
CA LEU A 106 -0.42 -0.90 -11.15
C LEU A 106 0.12 0.22 -10.27
N ARG A 107 1.38 0.58 -10.45
CA ARG A 107 1.92 1.83 -9.92
C ARG A 107 1.61 2.94 -10.92
N VAL A 108 0.77 3.89 -10.51
CA VAL A 108 0.39 5.01 -11.37
C VAL A 108 1.51 6.05 -11.43
N GLU A 109 1.70 6.61 -12.62
CA GLU A 109 2.65 7.69 -12.90
C GLU A 109 1.90 8.99 -13.23
N SER A 110 0.81 8.88 -13.98
CA SER A 110 -0.01 10.03 -14.39
C SER A 110 -1.48 9.67 -14.53
N ILE A 111 -2.32 10.67 -14.30
CA ILE A 111 -3.77 10.64 -14.53
C ILE A 111 -4.14 11.71 -15.55
N THR A 112 -4.99 11.35 -16.50
CA THR A 112 -5.57 12.24 -17.51
C THR A 112 -7.08 12.25 -17.35
N PHE A 113 -7.63 13.44 -17.12
CA PHE A 113 -9.07 13.66 -16.95
C PHE A 113 -9.77 13.83 -18.31
N ALA A 114 -11.10 13.73 -18.32
CA ALA A 114 -11.90 13.89 -19.54
C ALA A 114 -11.78 15.29 -20.19
N ASN A 115 -11.38 16.31 -19.42
CA ASN A 115 -11.10 17.65 -19.92
C ASN A 115 -9.72 17.79 -20.61
N GLY A 116 -8.93 16.71 -20.67
CA GLY A 116 -7.58 16.70 -21.24
C GLY A 116 -6.46 17.07 -20.26
N ASP A 117 -6.79 17.47 -19.02
CA ASP A 117 -5.79 17.80 -18.02
C ASP A 117 -5.03 16.54 -17.61
N THR A 118 -3.71 16.57 -17.75
CA THR A 118 -2.83 15.49 -17.28
C THR A 118 -2.06 15.94 -16.05
N ARG A 119 -2.13 15.16 -14.97
CA ARG A 119 -1.41 15.43 -13.72
C ARG A 119 -0.54 14.24 -13.34
N PRO A 120 0.71 14.48 -12.88
CA PRO A 120 1.51 13.43 -12.28
C PRO A 120 0.90 13.06 -10.94
N VAL A 121 0.61 11.78 -10.74
CA VAL A 121 0.07 11.26 -9.49
C VAL A 121 0.80 10.00 -9.10
N SER A 122 0.90 9.79 -7.79
CA SER A 122 1.53 8.62 -7.20
C SER A 122 0.49 7.76 -6.48
N GLY A 123 0.71 6.44 -6.47
CA GLY A 123 -0.17 5.51 -5.78
C GLY A 123 -0.20 4.16 -6.47
N ASN A 124 -0.65 3.14 -5.75
CA ASN A 124 -0.92 1.84 -6.34
C ASN A 124 -2.43 1.63 -6.49
N VAL A 125 -2.80 1.07 -7.63
CA VAL A 125 -4.17 0.74 -8.01
C VAL A 125 -4.25 -0.76 -8.27
N LEU A 126 -5.30 -1.40 -7.76
CA LEU A 126 -5.63 -2.76 -8.12
C LEU A 126 -6.53 -2.75 -9.35
N VAL A 127 -6.02 -3.24 -10.46
CA VAL A 127 -6.75 -3.34 -11.71
C VAL A 127 -7.25 -4.77 -11.88
N ARG A 128 -8.56 -4.96 -11.87
CA ARG A 128 -9.19 -6.25 -12.15
C ARG A 128 -9.56 -6.32 -13.62
N THR A 129 -8.93 -7.22 -14.38
CA THR A 129 -9.14 -7.37 -15.82
C THR A 129 -9.41 -8.82 -16.23
N SER A 130 -9.72 -9.07 -17.49
CA SER A 130 -9.85 -10.40 -18.09
C SER A 130 -8.50 -11.14 -18.12
N ARG A 131 -8.54 -12.47 -18.27
CA ARG A 131 -7.32 -13.30 -18.38
C ARG A 131 -6.46 -13.00 -19.60
N PHE A 132 -7.07 -12.47 -20.65
CA PHE A 132 -6.40 -12.12 -21.89
C PHE A 132 -6.64 -10.64 -22.21
N PRO A 133 -5.63 -9.92 -22.72
CA PRO A 133 -4.25 -10.38 -22.97
C PRO A 133 -3.47 -10.65 -21.67
N VAL A 134 -2.47 -11.54 -21.72
CA VAL A 134 -1.60 -11.84 -20.57
C VAL A 134 -0.62 -10.68 -20.40
N ILE A 135 -0.69 -10.00 -19.25
CA ILE A 135 0.15 -8.83 -18.96
C ILE A 135 1.13 -9.22 -17.88
N GLY A 136 2.42 -9.09 -18.15
CA GLY A 136 3.48 -9.47 -17.23
C GLY A 136 3.95 -8.35 -16.30
N TYR A 137 4.82 -8.72 -15.36
CA TYR A 137 5.57 -7.76 -14.56
C TYR A 137 6.43 -6.85 -15.46
N GLY A 138 6.44 -5.55 -15.16
CA GLY A 138 7.21 -4.56 -15.91
C GLY A 138 6.54 -4.10 -17.20
N THR A 139 5.29 -4.46 -17.45
CA THR A 139 4.52 -3.88 -18.55
C THR A 139 3.97 -2.51 -18.15
N ARG A 140 4.22 -1.50 -18.99
CA ARG A 140 3.63 -0.17 -18.89
C ARG A 140 2.30 -0.17 -19.64
N VAL A 141 1.22 0.16 -18.94
CA VAL A 141 -0.13 0.10 -19.47
C VAL A 141 -0.84 1.43 -19.27
N GLN A 142 -1.70 1.76 -20.23
CA GLN A 142 -2.71 2.79 -20.11
C GLN A 142 -4.04 2.11 -19.84
N ILE A 143 -4.72 2.53 -18.78
CA ILE A 143 -6.06 2.05 -18.44
C ILE A 143 -7.05 3.21 -18.51
N ASN A 144 -8.22 2.96 -19.08
CA ASN A 144 -9.35 3.89 -19.03
C ASN A 144 -10.49 3.22 -18.25
N GLY A 145 -10.90 3.85 -17.17
CA GLY A 145 -11.96 3.33 -16.31
C GLY A 145 -12.26 4.24 -15.13
N ARG A 146 -13.20 3.80 -14.31
CA ARG A 146 -13.58 4.50 -13.09
C ARG A 146 -12.74 4.00 -11.92
N LEU A 147 -12.16 4.93 -11.17
CA LEU A 147 -11.54 4.63 -9.89
C LEU A 147 -12.63 4.42 -8.84
N GLU A 148 -12.60 3.29 -8.17
CA GLU A 148 -13.54 2.93 -7.11
C GLU A 148 -12.81 2.79 -5.78
N THR A 149 -13.45 3.24 -4.71
CA THR A 149 -12.95 2.90 -3.36
C THR A 149 -13.21 1.42 -3.10
N PRO A 150 -12.21 0.66 -2.64
CA PRO A 150 -12.41 -0.74 -2.30
C PRO A 150 -13.57 -0.93 -1.30
N PRO A 151 -14.43 -1.95 -1.48
CA PRO A 151 -15.56 -2.18 -0.60
C PRO A 151 -15.12 -2.58 0.82
N GLU A 152 -15.95 -2.26 1.79
CA GLU A 152 -15.88 -2.79 3.16
C GLU A 152 -17.03 -3.80 3.32
N PHE A 153 -16.73 -5.01 3.76
CA PHE A 153 -17.74 -6.04 4.06
C PHE A 153 -18.00 -6.08 5.58
N THR A 154 -19.16 -6.58 5.98
CA THR A 154 -19.61 -6.62 7.39
C THR A 154 -18.62 -7.29 8.33
N ASP A 155 -18.02 -8.41 7.91
CA ASP A 155 -17.04 -9.16 8.72
C ASP A 155 -15.58 -8.93 8.30
N PHE A 156 -15.35 -8.21 7.18
CA PHE A 156 -14.01 -8.05 6.61
C PHE A 156 -13.85 -6.74 5.83
N SER A 157 -12.92 -5.90 6.26
CA SER A 157 -12.56 -4.67 5.54
C SER A 157 -11.54 -4.97 4.44
N TYR A 158 -12.01 -5.18 3.21
CA TYR A 158 -11.12 -5.38 2.05
C TYR A 158 -10.29 -4.12 1.76
N LYS A 159 -10.87 -2.94 2.04
CA LYS A 159 -10.16 -1.66 2.02
C LYS A 159 -8.94 -1.65 2.95
N GLU A 160 -9.08 -2.09 4.20
CA GLU A 160 -7.93 -2.15 5.12
C GLU A 160 -6.88 -3.16 4.67
N TYR A 161 -7.31 -4.31 4.16
CA TYR A 161 -6.42 -5.31 3.60
C TYR A 161 -5.58 -4.76 2.44
N LEU A 162 -6.21 -4.07 1.49
CA LEU A 162 -5.53 -3.44 0.35
C LEU A 162 -4.68 -2.24 0.79
N ALA A 163 -5.13 -1.45 1.76
CA ALA A 163 -4.37 -0.32 2.29
C ALA A 163 -3.05 -0.77 2.91
N ARG A 164 -3.01 -1.94 3.58
CA ARG A 164 -1.76 -2.54 4.08
C ARG A 164 -0.79 -2.95 2.97
N GLN A 165 -1.29 -3.18 1.76
CA GLN A 165 -0.49 -3.42 0.55
C GLN A 165 -0.14 -2.13 -0.20
N GLY A 166 -0.49 -0.97 0.36
CA GLY A 166 -0.31 0.34 -0.27
C GLY A 166 -1.22 0.57 -1.47
N ILE A 167 -2.32 -0.18 -1.58
CA ILE A 167 -3.33 -0.09 -2.63
C ILE A 167 -4.56 0.59 -2.03
N HIS A 168 -4.95 1.73 -2.61
CA HIS A 168 -6.03 2.56 -2.08
C HIS A 168 -7.18 2.77 -3.07
N SER A 169 -7.04 2.23 -4.27
CA SER A 169 -8.01 2.37 -5.36
C SER A 169 -8.14 1.05 -6.11
N LEU A 170 -9.35 0.78 -6.58
CA LEU A 170 -9.69 -0.37 -7.38
C LEU A 170 -10.27 0.09 -8.71
N VAL A 171 -9.93 -0.61 -9.80
CA VAL A 171 -10.54 -0.38 -11.12
C VAL A 171 -11.04 -1.72 -11.64
N SER A 172 -12.35 -1.80 -11.88
CA SER A 172 -13.03 -3.00 -12.36
C SER A 172 -13.18 -2.97 -13.88
N TYR A 173 -12.63 -3.96 -14.57
CA TYR A 173 -12.74 -4.18 -16.03
C TYR A 173 -12.50 -2.91 -16.87
N PRO A 174 -11.34 -2.22 -16.73
CA PRO A 174 -11.05 -1.08 -17.57
C PRO A 174 -10.69 -1.50 -18.99
N THR A 175 -10.79 -0.55 -19.92
CA THR A 175 -10.15 -0.66 -21.23
C THR A 175 -8.65 -0.51 -21.03
N LEU A 176 -7.87 -1.52 -21.41
CA LEU A 176 -6.43 -1.55 -21.21
C LEU A 176 -5.70 -1.54 -22.55
N ILE A 177 -4.70 -0.67 -22.66
CA ILE A 177 -3.79 -0.57 -23.80
C ILE A 177 -2.36 -0.75 -23.29
N VAL A 178 -1.62 -1.68 -23.89
CA VAL A 178 -0.19 -1.90 -23.56
C VAL A 178 0.64 -0.85 -24.29
N LEU A 179 1.42 -0.06 -23.55
CA LEU A 179 2.29 0.98 -24.12
C LEU A 179 3.72 0.48 -24.34
N ALA A 180 4.26 -0.29 -23.39
CA ALA A 180 5.59 -0.86 -23.47
C ALA A 180 5.71 -2.09 -22.56
N GLU A 181 6.55 -3.04 -22.91
CA GLU A 181 6.86 -4.21 -22.07
C GLU A 181 8.27 -4.11 -21.47
N ASN A 182 8.52 -4.89 -20.42
CA ASN A 182 9.83 -5.06 -19.79
C ASN A 182 10.49 -3.79 -19.20
N GLN A 183 9.71 -2.78 -18.84
CA GLN A 183 10.13 -1.57 -18.13
C GLN A 183 10.28 -1.76 -16.60
N GLY A 184 10.25 -3.02 -16.13
CA GLY A 184 10.41 -3.38 -14.72
C GLY A 184 11.87 -3.47 -14.27
N GLN A 185 12.10 -3.76 -12.99
CA GLN A 185 13.45 -3.98 -12.48
C GLN A 185 14.01 -5.32 -13.01
N PRO A 186 15.22 -5.35 -13.59
CA PRO A 186 15.75 -6.55 -14.25
C PRO A 186 15.97 -7.71 -13.27
N LEU A 187 16.35 -7.42 -12.01
CA LEU A 187 16.50 -8.43 -10.97
C LEU A 187 15.18 -9.15 -10.67
N LYS A 188 14.09 -8.38 -10.51
CA LYS A 188 12.76 -8.95 -10.27
C LYS A 188 12.25 -9.73 -11.47
N GLN A 189 12.49 -9.25 -12.69
CA GLN A 189 12.19 -9.99 -13.91
C GLN A 189 12.88 -11.36 -13.92
N ALA A 190 14.17 -11.42 -13.57
CA ALA A 190 14.91 -12.68 -13.51
C ALA A 190 14.33 -13.65 -12.46
N ILE A 191 13.98 -13.14 -11.27
CA ILE A 191 13.36 -13.94 -10.20
C ILE A 191 12.02 -14.50 -10.65
N PHE A 192 11.15 -13.67 -11.23
CA PHE A 192 9.85 -14.12 -11.72
C PHE A 192 9.97 -15.10 -12.89
N ALA A 193 10.92 -14.89 -13.80
CA ALA A 193 11.20 -15.84 -14.88
C ALA A 193 11.69 -17.20 -14.35
N PHE A 194 12.55 -17.19 -13.32
CA PHE A 194 13.00 -18.42 -12.66
C PHE A 194 11.83 -19.14 -11.97
N LYS A 195 11.01 -18.41 -11.21
CA LYS A 195 9.80 -18.96 -10.57
C LYS A 195 8.85 -19.59 -11.59
N ALA A 196 8.58 -18.91 -12.70
CA ALA A 196 7.73 -19.42 -13.77
C ALA A 196 8.27 -20.72 -14.38
N ARG A 197 9.59 -20.81 -14.59
CA ARG A 197 10.26 -22.02 -15.10
C ARG A 197 10.20 -23.17 -14.09
N ALA A 198 10.40 -22.88 -12.81
CA ALA A 198 10.28 -23.87 -11.73
C ALA A 198 8.84 -24.40 -11.65
N GLN A 199 7.84 -23.51 -11.67
CA GLN A 199 6.43 -23.90 -11.66
C GLN A 199 6.06 -24.75 -12.88
N ALA A 200 6.51 -24.36 -14.08
CA ALA A 200 6.28 -25.14 -15.29
C ALA A 200 6.94 -26.52 -15.22
N SER A 201 8.10 -26.64 -14.58
CA SER A 201 8.80 -27.91 -14.40
C SER A 201 8.08 -28.81 -13.37
N ILE A 202 7.62 -28.24 -12.26
CA ILE A 202 6.83 -28.95 -11.25
C ILE A 202 5.51 -29.46 -11.85
N ASN A 203 4.77 -28.60 -12.55
CA ASN A 203 3.50 -28.96 -13.21
C ASN A 203 3.68 -30.05 -14.27
N ARG A 204 4.88 -30.19 -14.87
CA ARG A 204 5.20 -31.28 -15.80
C ARG A 204 5.54 -32.60 -15.10
N LEU A 205 6.14 -32.54 -13.92
CA LEU A 205 6.54 -33.71 -13.13
C LEU A 205 5.39 -34.27 -12.28
N ILE A 206 4.44 -33.41 -11.91
CA ILE A 206 3.21 -33.78 -11.19
C ILE A 206 2.03 -33.18 -11.96
N PRO A 207 1.47 -33.89 -12.95
CA PRO A 207 0.20 -33.49 -13.54
C PRO A 207 -0.88 -33.72 -12.48
N GLU A 208 -1.31 -32.68 -11.77
CA GLU A 208 -2.36 -32.84 -10.76
C GLU A 208 -3.74 -33.03 -11.40
N PRO A 209 -4.49 -34.10 -11.07
CA PRO A 209 -5.93 -34.17 -11.28
C PRO A 209 -6.74 -33.74 -10.04
N GLN A 210 -6.12 -33.30 -8.93
CA GLN A 210 -6.77 -33.30 -7.60
C GLN A 210 -6.73 -31.97 -6.81
N ALA A 211 -6.18 -30.87 -7.36
CA ALA A 211 -6.21 -29.55 -6.72
C ALA A 211 -7.62 -28.94 -6.50
N ALA A 212 -8.68 -29.57 -7.01
CA ALA A 212 -10.06 -29.07 -6.89
C ALA A 212 -10.67 -29.25 -5.48
N LEU A 213 -10.02 -29.97 -4.56
CA LEU A 213 -10.56 -30.30 -3.23
C LEU A 213 -9.94 -29.53 -2.06
N LEU A 214 -8.95 -28.65 -2.32
CA LEU A 214 -8.24 -27.88 -1.27
C LEU A 214 -8.33 -26.35 -1.46
N SER A 215 -9.20 -25.86 -2.34
CA SER A 215 -9.50 -24.42 -2.51
C SER A 215 -10.52 -23.91 -1.49
#